data_AF-Q6CR00-F1
#
_entry.id   AF-Q6CR00-F1
#
_cell.length_a   1.000
_cell.length_b   1.000
_cell.length_c   1.000
_cell.angle_alpha   90.00
_cell.angle_beta   90.00
_cell.angle_gamma   90.00
#
_symmetry.space_group_name_H-M   'P 1'
#
loop_
_entity.id
_entity.type
_entity.pdbx_description
1 polymer ?
#
loop_
_entity_poly.entity_id
_entity_poly.type
_entity_poly.pdbx_seq_one_letter_code
_entity_poly.pdbx_strand_id
1 'polypeptide(L)'
;MTILHCIKDDGSIDANILSSEFNTICRELEYQVDTGKDLAKCKDDLSSVSKQLTSVAHNLSSFDQELYSTKIDHLSKKITIKQLETSNKDDRRAKWKARGRPSAKTSAAVMDSSLENSKKLDAVTSPQLKDTTIYYDISENSYRNLTNCTLKYTGTEPLQEFATLSIQDVHKSIVYFNILPFNQGSLLLERFGHCKIVIITPKNSNLQLRLHEMHNCQLYIREQHPGQIQDIIIEDFSDCVFHEDTEKFVHIHNFNRLNLQNKETNGGYTFGNFPYEIGSLIP
;
A
#
# COMPACT_ATOMS: atom_id res chain seq x y z
N MET A 1 3.88 -10.50 30.05
CA MET A 1 2.49 -10.87 29.77
C MET A 1 1.63 -9.65 30.01
N THR A 2 1.38 -8.91 28.93
CA THR A 2 0.52 -7.73 28.93
C THR A 2 -0.96 -8.13 28.96
N ILE A 3 -1.74 -7.42 29.77
CA ILE A 3 -3.17 -7.67 30.03
C ILE A 3 -3.95 -6.39 29.72
N LEU A 4 -5.11 -6.53 29.08
CA LEU A 4 -6.10 -5.47 28.87
C LEU A 4 -7.04 -5.45 30.08
N HIS A 5 -6.85 -4.48 30.97
CA HIS A 5 -7.63 -4.33 32.21
C HIS A 5 -9.09 -3.90 31.97
N CYS A 6 -9.39 -3.37 30.79
CA CYS A 6 -10.76 -3.04 30.36
C CYS A 6 -11.64 -4.28 30.10
N ILE A 7 -11.06 -5.47 29.96
CA ILE A 7 -11.80 -6.73 29.82
C ILE A 7 -12.02 -7.29 31.22
N LYS A 8 -13.26 -7.26 31.70
CA LYS A 8 -13.63 -7.82 33.00
C LYS A 8 -13.81 -9.34 32.91
N ASP A 9 -13.76 -10.01 34.06
CA ASP A 9 -13.95 -11.47 34.16
C ASP A 9 -15.33 -11.95 33.66
N ASP A 10 -16.31 -11.05 33.57
CA ASP A 10 -17.65 -11.31 33.02
C ASP A 10 -17.73 -11.12 31.49
N GLY A 11 -16.63 -10.77 30.83
CA GLY A 11 -16.55 -10.54 29.39
C GLY A 11 -17.07 -9.17 28.93
N SER A 12 -17.51 -8.30 29.86
CA SER A 12 -17.91 -6.94 29.53
C SER A 12 -16.70 -6.05 29.22
N ILE A 13 -16.91 -5.09 28.32
CA ILE A 13 -15.89 -4.14 27.86
C ILE A 13 -16.49 -2.73 27.87
N ASP A 14 -15.70 -1.76 28.34
CA ASP A 14 -15.91 -0.36 27.99
C ASP A 14 -15.07 -0.02 26.75
N ALA A 15 -15.74 0.21 25.62
CA ALA A 15 -15.09 0.46 24.33
C ALA A 15 -14.15 1.68 24.35
N ASN A 16 -14.45 2.72 25.14
CA ASN A 16 -13.61 3.91 25.23
C ASN A 16 -12.33 3.62 26.01
N ILE A 17 -12.45 2.84 27.09
CA ILE A 17 -11.29 2.43 27.90
C ILE A 17 -10.44 1.43 27.11
N LEU A 18 -11.06 0.47 26.41
CA LEU A 18 -10.36 -0.48 25.55
C LEU A 18 -9.55 0.23 24.47
N SER A 19 -10.15 1.18 23.76
CA SER A 19 -9.45 1.93 22.71
C SER A 19 -8.23 2.68 23.27
N SER A 20 -8.38 3.36 24.41
CA SER A 20 -7.29 4.09 25.06
C SER A 20 -6.17 3.16 25.55
N GLU A 21 -6.53 2.06 26.20
CA GLU A 21 -5.60 1.08 26.75
C GLU A 21 -4.85 0.34 25.64
N PHE A 22 -5.56 -0.11 24.61
CA PHE A 22 -4.99 -0.75 23.43
C PHE A 22 -3.99 0.19 22.73
N ASN A 23 -4.35 1.45 22.51
CA ASN A 23 -3.44 2.43 21.89
C ASN A 23 -2.19 2.68 22.74
N THR A 24 -2.32 2.69 24.07
CA THR A 24 -1.20 2.85 24.99
C THR A 24 -0.25 1.66 24.92
N ILE A 25 -0.79 0.44 24.95
CA ILE A 25 -0.01 -0.80 24.82
C ILE A 25 0.68 -0.86 23.44
N CYS A 26 -0.03 -0.53 22.36
CA CYS A 26 0.56 -0.50 21.03
C CYS A 26 1.72 0.49 20.93
N ARG A 27 1.58 1.70 21.47
CA ARG A 27 2.67 2.70 21.47
C ARG A 27 3.89 2.23 22.26
N GLU A 28 3.68 1.59 23.42
CA GLU A 28 4.77 1.04 24.21
C GLU A 28 5.49 -0.11 23.49
N LEU A 29 4.73 -1.02 22.87
CA LEU A 29 5.29 -2.09 22.05
C LEU A 29 6.03 -1.54 20.82
N GLU A 30 5.49 -0.53 20.14
CA GLU A 30 6.17 0.13 19.02
C GLU A 30 7.51 0.73 19.45
N TYR A 31 7.54 1.42 20.60
CA TYR A 31 8.76 1.99 21.15
C TYR A 31 9.81 0.92 21.53
N GLN A 32 9.39 -0.20 22.13
CA GLN A 32 10.30 -1.31 22.45
C GLN A 32 10.87 -1.97 21.19
N VAL A 33 10.05 -2.13 20.16
CA VAL A 33 10.47 -2.67 18.86
C VAL A 33 11.44 -1.73 18.14
N ASP A 34 11.19 -0.42 18.16
CA ASP A 34 12.07 0.57 17.54
C ASP A 34 13.42 0.69 18.26
N THR A 35 13.42 0.58 19.58
CA THR A 35 14.64 0.58 20.39
C THR A 35 15.37 -0.78 20.39
N GLY A 36 14.80 -1.79 19.72
CA GLY A 36 15.39 -3.13 19.60
C GLY A 36 15.47 -3.89 20.93
N LYS A 37 14.68 -3.50 21.94
CA LYS A 37 14.65 -4.14 23.25
C LYS A 37 13.72 -5.35 23.23
N ASP A 38 14.26 -6.51 23.61
CA ASP A 38 13.50 -7.73 23.93
C ASP A 38 12.37 -8.07 22.93
N LEU A 39 12.75 -8.26 21.66
CA LEU A 39 11.83 -8.54 20.56
C LEU A 39 11.03 -9.84 20.76
N ALA A 40 11.54 -10.78 21.55
CA ALA A 40 10.83 -12.01 21.89
C ALA A 40 9.65 -11.71 22.83
N LYS A 41 9.92 -10.94 23.90
CA LYS A 41 8.87 -10.48 24.81
C LYS A 41 7.82 -9.62 24.12
N CYS A 42 8.23 -8.73 23.20
CA CYS A 42 7.28 -7.93 22.42
C CYS A 42 6.31 -8.81 21.60
N LYS A 43 6.80 -9.91 21.03
CA LYS A 43 5.99 -10.86 20.28
C LYS A 43 5.00 -11.61 21.18
N ASP A 44 5.45 -12.02 22.35
CA ASP A 44 4.62 -12.72 23.34
C ASP A 44 3.53 -11.79 23.90
N ASP A 45 3.88 -10.54 24.22
CA ASP A 45 2.94 -9.54 24.70
C ASP A 45 1.92 -9.15 23.62
N LEU A 46 2.33 -9.00 22.36
CA LEU A 46 1.42 -8.77 21.24
C LEU A 46 0.47 -9.96 21.02
N SER A 47 0.98 -11.19 21.13
CA SER A 47 0.17 -12.41 21.03
C SER A 47 -0.83 -12.52 22.18
N SER A 48 -0.45 -12.09 23.39
CA SER A 48 -1.34 -12.02 24.57
C SER A 48 -2.50 -11.05 24.32
N VAL A 49 -2.20 -9.85 23.82
CA VAL A 49 -3.21 -8.82 23.49
C VAL A 49 -4.16 -9.31 22.40
N SER A 50 -3.64 -9.93 21.35
CA SER A 50 -4.45 -10.51 20.25
C SER A 50 -5.44 -11.57 20.75
N LYS A 51 -5.01 -12.47 21.64
CA LYS A 51 -5.89 -13.49 22.24
C LYS A 51 -7.00 -12.87 23.07
N GLN A 52 -6.67 -11.86 23.87
CA GLN A 52 -7.65 -11.15 24.70
C GLN A 52 -8.70 -10.46 23.84
N LEU A 53 -8.29 -9.74 22.79
CA LEU A 53 -9.22 -9.12 21.83
C LEU A 53 -10.08 -10.14 21.10
N THR A 54 -9.51 -11.28 20.72
CA THR A 54 -10.28 -12.36 20.05
C THR A 54 -11.34 -12.93 20.98
N SER A 55 -11.06 -13.06 22.28
CA SER A 55 -12.01 -13.58 23.26
C SER A 55 -13.24 -12.69 23.43
N VAL A 56 -13.09 -11.39 23.16
CA VAL A 56 -14.15 -10.39 23.29
C VAL A 56 -14.61 -9.81 21.95
N ALA A 57 -14.18 -10.40 20.83
CA ALA A 57 -14.46 -9.88 19.48
C ALA A 57 -15.97 -9.73 19.20
N HIS A 58 -16.80 -10.62 19.75
CA HIS A 58 -18.26 -10.56 19.61
C HIS A 58 -18.90 -9.32 20.26
N ASN A 59 -18.21 -8.66 21.21
CA ASN A 59 -18.65 -7.44 21.87
C ASN A 59 -18.09 -6.16 21.22
N LEU A 60 -17.26 -6.31 20.19
CA LEU A 60 -16.64 -5.21 19.46
C LEU A 60 -17.40 -4.95 18.16
N SER A 61 -17.46 -3.68 17.76
CA SER A 61 -17.94 -3.33 16.42
C SER A 61 -17.02 -3.95 15.35
N SER A 62 -17.56 -4.22 14.16
CA SER A 62 -16.73 -4.70 13.03
C SER A 62 -15.57 -3.75 12.72
N PHE A 63 -15.81 -2.44 12.88
CA PHE A 63 -14.79 -1.40 12.74
C PHE A 63 -13.66 -1.54 13.76
N ASP A 64 -13.98 -1.72 15.04
CA ASP A 64 -12.96 -1.87 16.10
C ASP A 64 -12.17 -3.17 15.94
N GLN A 65 -12.84 -4.25 15.54
CA GLN A 65 -12.18 -5.53 15.24
C GLN A 65 -11.13 -5.36 14.13
N GLU A 66 -11.50 -4.70 13.03
CA GLU A 66 -10.61 -4.44 11.90
C GLU A 66 -9.47 -3.49 12.28
N LEU A 67 -9.77 -2.41 13.01
CA LEU A 67 -8.80 -1.44 13.49
C LEU A 67 -7.73 -2.10 14.38
N TYR A 68 -8.15 -2.91 15.35
CA TYR A 68 -7.24 -3.58 16.27
C TYR A 68 -6.44 -4.69 15.56
N SER A 69 -7.08 -5.47 14.69
CA SER A 69 -6.40 -6.49 13.88
C SER A 69 -5.31 -5.87 13.00
N THR A 70 -5.63 -4.78 12.30
CA THR A 70 -4.69 -4.08 11.42
C THR A 70 -3.46 -3.57 12.19
N LYS A 71 -3.67 -3.00 13.39
CA LYS A 71 -2.58 -2.53 14.26
C LYS A 71 -1.73 -3.69 14.78
N ILE A 72 -2.34 -4.80 15.17
CA ILE A 72 -1.61 -6.01 15.58
C ILE A 72 -0.76 -6.55 14.43
N ASP A 73 -1.32 -6.64 13.22
CA ASP A 73 -0.60 -7.14 12.05
C ASP A 73 0.58 -6.24 11.67
N HIS A 74 0.39 -4.93 11.73
CA HIS A 74 1.46 -3.96 11.48
C HIS A 74 2.61 -4.14 12.48
N LEU A 75 2.30 -4.20 13.77
CA LEU A 75 3.28 -4.44 14.83
C LEU A 75 3.98 -5.79 14.69
N SER A 76 3.25 -6.86 14.36
CA SER A 76 3.79 -8.20 14.17
C SER A 76 4.79 -8.25 13.01
N LYS A 77 4.47 -7.58 11.89
CA LYS A 77 5.37 -7.43 10.74
C LYS A 77 6.62 -6.66 11.14
N LYS A 78 6.46 -5.54 11.86
CA LYS A 78 7.57 -4.71 12.34
C LYS A 78 8.53 -5.47 13.25
N ILE A 79 8.01 -6.26 14.20
CA ILE A 79 8.80 -7.17 15.05
C ILE A 79 9.58 -8.17 14.20
N THR A 80 8.92 -8.81 13.24
CA THR A 80 9.54 -9.83 12.37
C THR A 80 10.67 -9.23 11.52
N ILE A 81 10.46 -8.06 10.93
CA ILE A 81 11.50 -7.33 10.17
C ILE A 81 12.69 -7.01 11.08
N LYS A 82 12.45 -6.46 12.27
CA LYS A 82 13.51 -6.15 13.24
C LYS A 82 14.27 -7.38 13.73
N GLN A 83 13.60 -8.52 13.92
CA GLN A 83 14.25 -9.79 14.27
C GLN A 83 15.18 -10.29 13.14
N LEU A 84 14.79 -10.11 11.87
CA LEU A 84 15.63 -10.45 10.72
C LEU A 84 16.83 -9.50 10.58
N GLU A 85 16.66 -8.22 10.91
CA GLU A 85 17.76 -7.23 10.91
C GLU A 85 18.79 -7.52 12.01
N THR A 86 18.35 -7.92 13.21
CA THR A 86 19.25 -8.27 14.32
C THR A 86 19.95 -9.59 14.10
N SER A 87 19.27 -10.59 13.52
CA SER A 87 19.87 -11.89 13.17
C SER A 87 20.92 -11.79 12.05
N ASN A 88 20.77 -10.85 11.10
CA ASN A 88 21.71 -10.67 9.98
C ASN A 88 23.01 -9.92 10.35
N LYS A 89 23.10 -9.30 11.53
CA LYS A 89 24.30 -8.58 11.96
C LYS A 89 25.43 -9.48 12.44
N ASP A 90 25.13 -10.68 12.96
CA ASP A 90 26.16 -11.57 13.52
C ASP A 90 26.71 -12.63 12.55
N ASP A 91 26.02 -12.96 11.44
CA ASP A 91 26.40 -14.13 10.63
C ASP A 91 27.16 -13.80 9.32
N ARG A 92 27.26 -12.51 8.93
CA ARG A 92 27.94 -12.12 7.67
C ARG A 92 29.46 -12.04 7.73
N ARG A 93 30.08 -12.13 8.92
CA ARG A 93 31.55 -12.06 9.06
C ARG A 93 32.25 -13.41 9.25
N ALA A 94 31.50 -14.50 9.48
CA ALA A 94 32.07 -15.82 9.77
C ALA A 94 32.04 -16.82 8.60
N LYS A 95 31.19 -16.64 7.58
CA LYS A 95 30.96 -17.69 6.56
C LYS A 95 31.77 -17.59 5.25
N TRP A 96 32.69 -16.64 5.10
CA TRP A 96 33.50 -16.51 3.87
C TRP A 96 34.93 -17.06 3.96
N LYS A 97 35.24 -17.84 5.00
CA LYS A 97 36.51 -18.57 5.10
C LYS A 97 36.32 -20.02 5.58
N ALA A 98 35.63 -20.84 4.81
CA ALA A 98 35.81 -22.29 4.88
C ALA A 98 35.31 -23.00 3.62
N ARG A 99 36.29 -23.53 2.86
CA ARG A 99 36.25 -24.80 2.10
C ARG A 99 35.21 -24.90 0.98
N GLY A 100 35.61 -25.07 -0.28
CA GLY A 100 36.42 -26.18 -0.76
C GLY A 100 35.50 -27.22 -1.42
N ARG A 101 35.67 -27.43 -2.73
CA ARG A 101 34.95 -28.44 -3.55
C ARG A 101 34.80 -29.79 -2.84
N PRO A 102 33.66 -30.47 -3.02
CA PRO A 102 33.67 -31.82 -3.61
C PRO A 102 32.53 -32.01 -4.63
N SER A 103 32.82 -32.46 -5.86
CA SER A 103 32.79 -33.86 -6.33
C SER A 103 31.46 -34.60 -6.09
N ALA A 104 30.84 -34.97 -7.21
CA ALA A 104 29.62 -35.77 -7.33
C ALA A 104 29.73 -37.18 -6.70
N LYS A 105 28.61 -37.67 -6.13
CA LYS A 105 27.96 -38.96 -6.45
C LYS A 105 26.80 -39.30 -5.49
N THR A 106 25.63 -39.61 -6.09
CA THR A 106 24.56 -40.61 -5.70
C THR A 106 23.93 -40.56 -4.29
N SER A 107 22.63 -40.24 -4.19
CA SER A 107 21.45 -41.14 -4.03
C SER A 107 21.17 -41.50 -2.55
N ALA A 108 19.99 -41.49 -1.96
CA ALA A 108 18.63 -41.77 -2.44
C ALA A 108 17.59 -41.32 -1.37
N ALA A 109 16.32 -41.24 -1.80
CA ALA A 109 15.07 -41.45 -1.05
C ALA A 109 14.64 -40.47 0.06
N VAL A 110 13.63 -39.64 -0.23
CA VAL A 110 12.39 -39.45 0.57
C VAL A 110 11.29 -39.06 -0.44
N MET A 111 10.45 -40.01 -0.84
CA MET A 111 9.05 -40.16 -0.41
C MET A 111 8.17 -38.94 -0.73
N ASP A 112 7.47 -39.12 -1.85
CA ASP A 112 6.21 -38.51 -2.28
C ASP A 112 5.14 -38.54 -1.18
N SER A 113 4.55 -37.39 -0.89
CA SER A 113 3.11 -37.29 -0.59
C SER A 113 2.62 -35.86 -0.81
N SER A 114 1.75 -35.75 -1.80
CA SER A 114 0.78 -34.69 -2.07
C SER A 114 0.23 -33.98 -0.83
N LEU A 115 0.08 -32.65 -0.92
CA LEU A 115 -1.09 -31.92 -0.42
C LEU A 115 -1.20 -30.58 -1.16
N GLU A 116 -1.92 -30.62 -2.27
CA GLU A 116 -2.77 -29.51 -2.69
C GLU A 116 -3.65 -29.09 -1.51
N ASN A 117 -3.52 -27.85 -1.05
CA ASN A 117 -4.62 -26.96 -0.70
C ASN A 117 -4.11 -25.80 0.16
N SER A 118 -3.92 -24.66 -0.47
CA SER A 118 -4.21 -23.39 0.16
C SER A 118 -4.90 -22.53 -0.88
N LYS A 119 -6.19 -22.85 -1.03
CA LYS A 119 -7.31 -21.94 -1.25
C LYS A 119 -6.85 -20.56 -1.71
N LYS A 120 -6.95 -20.38 -3.02
CA LYS A 120 -7.41 -19.15 -3.65
C LYS A 120 -8.51 -18.59 -2.76
N LEU A 121 -8.16 -17.63 -1.91
CA LEU A 121 -9.11 -16.94 -1.07
C LEU A 121 -10.10 -16.33 -2.05
N ASP A 122 -11.35 -16.77 -1.96
CA ASP A 122 -12.42 -16.30 -2.83
C ASP A 122 -12.32 -14.78 -2.90
N ALA A 123 -12.06 -14.30 -4.11
CA ALA A 123 -12.35 -12.92 -4.45
C ALA A 123 -13.81 -12.74 -4.07
N VAL A 124 -14.06 -12.07 -2.95
CA VAL A 124 -15.27 -11.29 -2.81
C VAL A 124 -15.15 -10.29 -3.95
N THR A 125 -15.69 -10.67 -5.11
CA THR A 125 -15.70 -9.86 -6.31
C THR A 125 -16.57 -8.68 -5.95
N SER A 126 -15.95 -7.64 -5.39
CA SER A 126 -16.62 -6.38 -5.15
C SER A 126 -17.31 -6.00 -6.45
N PRO A 127 -18.61 -5.69 -6.41
CA PRO A 127 -19.41 -5.56 -7.62
C PRO A 127 -18.76 -4.53 -8.54
N GLN A 128 -18.64 -4.88 -9.82
CA GLN A 128 -18.08 -3.97 -10.81
C GLN A 128 -18.98 -2.73 -10.90
N LEU A 129 -18.41 -1.57 -10.60
CA LEU A 129 -19.09 -0.29 -10.73
C LEU A 129 -18.99 0.15 -12.20
N LYS A 130 -20.13 0.51 -12.79
CA LYS A 130 -20.21 0.88 -14.21
C LYS A 130 -20.98 2.17 -14.44
N ASP A 131 -20.60 2.87 -15.50
CA ASP A 131 -21.38 3.94 -16.12
C ASP A 131 -21.81 5.04 -15.14
N THR A 132 -20.95 5.38 -14.18
CA THR A 132 -21.30 6.30 -13.08
C THR A 132 -20.16 7.25 -12.71
N THR A 133 -20.54 8.38 -12.12
CA THR A 133 -19.61 9.33 -11.50
C THR A 133 -19.55 9.06 -10.01
N ILE A 134 -18.34 8.83 -9.50
CA ILE A 134 -18.02 8.55 -8.11
C ILE A 134 -17.28 9.78 -7.59
N TYR A 135 -17.77 10.34 -6.49
CA TYR A 135 -17.06 11.41 -5.80
C TYR A 135 -16.16 10.79 -4.74
N TYR A 136 -14.94 11.33 -4.63
CA TYR A 136 -14.02 10.92 -3.57
C TYR A 136 -14.65 11.18 -2.19
N ASP A 137 -14.70 10.13 -1.38
CA ASP A 137 -15.03 10.16 0.04
C ASP A 137 -13.75 10.04 0.88
N ILE A 138 -13.63 10.88 1.90
CA ILE A 138 -12.48 10.90 2.82
C ILE A 138 -12.38 9.62 3.67
N SER A 139 -13.50 8.94 3.90
CA SER A 139 -13.56 7.67 4.63
C SER A 139 -13.10 6.47 3.80
N GLU A 140 -13.02 6.62 2.47
CA GLU A 140 -12.65 5.57 1.53
C GLU A 140 -11.17 5.67 1.15
N ASN A 141 -10.41 4.64 1.48
CA ASN A 141 -8.98 4.54 1.13
C ASN A 141 -8.73 3.76 -0.16
N SER A 142 -9.77 3.17 -0.77
CA SER A 142 -9.62 2.44 -2.02
C SER A 142 -10.84 2.47 -2.94
N TYR A 143 -10.59 2.47 -4.24
CA TYR A 143 -11.61 2.40 -5.28
C TYR A 143 -11.23 1.28 -6.25
N ARG A 144 -12.13 0.33 -6.49
CA ARG A 144 -11.83 -0.87 -7.28
C ARG A 144 -12.92 -1.20 -8.28
N ASN A 145 -12.56 -1.94 -9.33
CA ASN A 145 -13.49 -2.50 -10.32
C ASN A 145 -14.35 -1.44 -11.03
N LEU A 146 -13.71 -0.37 -11.51
CA LEU A 146 -14.37 0.75 -12.18
C LEU A 146 -14.36 0.54 -13.69
N THR A 147 -15.51 0.65 -14.35
CA THR A 147 -15.58 0.54 -15.82
C THR A 147 -16.52 1.56 -16.42
N ASN A 148 -16.01 2.38 -17.36
CA ASN A 148 -16.75 3.53 -17.88
C ASN A 148 -17.25 4.47 -16.76
N CYS A 149 -16.44 4.64 -15.72
CA CYS A 149 -16.76 5.50 -14.58
C CYS A 149 -15.92 6.79 -14.61
N THR A 150 -16.33 7.78 -13.83
CA THR A 150 -15.51 8.93 -13.48
C THR A 150 -15.31 8.98 -11.98
N LEU A 151 -14.10 8.74 -11.48
CA LEU A 151 -13.75 9.00 -10.09
C LEU A 151 -13.22 10.43 -9.99
N LYS A 152 -13.88 11.28 -9.20
CA LYS A 152 -13.64 12.71 -9.17
C LYS A 152 -13.50 13.26 -7.75
N TYR A 153 -12.51 14.12 -7.56
CA TYR A 153 -12.45 15.06 -6.46
C TYR A 153 -12.20 16.46 -7.01
N THR A 154 -12.92 17.44 -6.47
CA THR A 154 -12.76 18.85 -6.83
C THR A 154 -12.71 19.67 -5.56
N GLY A 155 -11.51 20.12 -5.21
CA GLY A 155 -11.24 20.95 -4.05
C GLY A 155 -10.31 22.11 -4.40
N THR A 156 -10.14 23.01 -3.44
CA THR A 156 -9.10 24.05 -3.52
C THR A 156 -7.90 23.72 -2.62
N GLU A 157 -8.13 22.88 -1.61
CA GLU A 157 -7.16 22.49 -0.59
C GLU A 157 -7.29 20.98 -0.30
N PRO A 158 -6.24 20.33 0.21
CA PRO A 158 -6.31 18.95 0.71
C PRO A 158 -7.30 18.81 1.86
N LEU A 159 -7.94 17.64 1.98
CA LEU A 159 -8.88 17.34 3.07
C LEU A 159 -8.19 16.80 4.33
N GLN A 160 -7.03 16.16 4.17
CA GLN A 160 -6.28 15.56 5.27
C GLN A 160 -4.78 15.67 5.05
N GLU A 161 -4.00 15.65 6.13
CA GLU A 161 -2.54 15.79 5.99
C GLU A 161 -1.92 14.48 5.46
N PHE A 162 -2.34 13.33 5.98
CA PHE A 162 -1.76 12.02 5.66
C PHE A 162 -2.82 11.07 5.12
N ALA A 163 -2.52 10.36 4.02
CA ALA A 163 -3.37 9.27 3.55
C ALA A 163 -2.61 8.25 2.72
N THR A 164 -3.24 7.10 2.53
CA THR A 164 -2.90 6.19 1.44
C THR A 164 -4.16 5.94 0.64
N LEU A 165 -4.08 6.14 -0.67
CA LEU A 165 -5.20 5.92 -1.59
C LEU A 165 -4.77 4.88 -2.62
N SER A 166 -5.58 3.83 -2.77
CA SER A 166 -5.36 2.82 -3.82
C SER A 166 -6.54 2.78 -4.78
N ILE A 167 -6.28 3.00 -6.07
CA ILE A 167 -7.28 2.87 -7.12
C ILE A 167 -6.85 1.70 -7.99
N GLN A 168 -7.71 0.70 -8.15
CA GLN A 168 -7.35 -0.56 -8.81
C GLN A 168 -8.41 -1.03 -9.80
N ASP A 169 -8.00 -1.82 -10.79
CA ASP A 169 -8.92 -2.50 -11.71
C ASP A 169 -9.85 -1.51 -12.43
N VAL A 170 -9.25 -0.57 -13.16
CA VAL A 170 -9.94 0.57 -13.78
C VAL A 170 -9.86 0.49 -15.30
N HIS A 171 -11.00 0.47 -15.98
CA HIS A 171 -11.06 0.33 -17.43
C HIS A 171 -11.94 1.38 -18.09
N LYS A 172 -11.49 1.98 -19.21
CA LYS A 172 -12.26 2.98 -19.98
C LYS A 172 -12.83 4.11 -19.11
N SER A 173 -12.12 4.50 -18.07
CA SER A 173 -12.62 5.41 -17.03
C SER A 173 -11.76 6.66 -16.92
N ILE A 174 -12.28 7.65 -16.19
CA ILE A 174 -11.58 8.90 -15.88
C ILE A 174 -11.30 8.94 -14.38
N VAL A 175 -10.06 9.25 -14.01
CA VAL A 175 -9.69 9.63 -12.64
C VAL A 175 -9.29 11.09 -12.67
N TYR A 176 -10.01 11.94 -11.94
CA TYR A 176 -9.84 13.38 -11.96
C TYR A 176 -9.74 13.95 -10.54
N PHE A 177 -8.54 14.39 -10.18
CA PHE A 177 -8.25 15.12 -8.94
C PHE A 177 -7.60 16.46 -9.30
N ASN A 178 -8.38 17.55 -9.23
CA ASN A 178 -7.87 18.91 -9.48
C ASN A 178 -6.93 19.41 -8.37
N ILE A 179 -6.87 18.69 -7.26
CA ILE A 179 -5.86 18.68 -6.22
C ILE A 179 -6.00 17.31 -5.51
N LEU A 180 -4.93 16.62 -5.13
CA LEU A 180 -5.10 15.40 -4.31
C LEU A 180 -5.67 15.77 -2.93
N PRO A 181 -6.56 14.93 -2.37
CA PRO A 181 -7.20 15.24 -1.09
C PRO A 181 -6.27 15.07 0.11
N PHE A 182 -4.97 14.84 -0.08
CA PHE A 182 -3.98 14.72 0.98
C PHE A 182 -2.57 15.20 0.59
N ASN A 183 -1.80 15.67 1.57
CA ASN A 183 -0.46 16.27 1.38
C ASN A 183 0.69 15.26 1.45
N GLN A 184 0.53 14.21 2.26
CA GLN A 184 1.60 13.27 2.61
C GLN A 184 1.08 11.84 2.49
N GLY A 185 1.98 10.93 2.12
CA GLY A 185 1.68 9.50 2.00
C GLY A 185 1.80 8.99 0.57
N SER A 186 0.86 8.16 0.12
CA SER A 186 0.99 7.47 -1.17
C SER A 186 -0.31 7.35 -1.96
N LEU A 187 -0.17 7.43 -3.28
CA LEU A 187 -1.21 7.09 -4.24
C LEU A 187 -0.73 5.93 -5.10
N LEU A 188 -1.47 4.82 -5.04
CA LEU A 188 -1.24 3.65 -5.86
C LEU A 188 -2.33 3.55 -6.93
N LEU A 189 -1.94 3.65 -8.20
CA LEU A 189 -2.80 3.33 -9.34
C LEU A 189 -2.36 2.00 -9.93
N GLU A 190 -3.24 1.01 -9.95
CA GLU A 190 -2.90 -0.36 -10.34
C GLU A 190 -3.91 -0.94 -11.34
N ARG A 191 -3.45 -1.65 -12.38
CA ARG A 191 -4.31 -2.32 -13.38
C ARG A 191 -5.28 -1.35 -14.08
N PHE A 192 -4.72 -0.38 -14.81
CA PHE A 192 -5.51 0.57 -15.62
C PHE A 192 -5.43 0.25 -17.11
N GLY A 193 -6.57 0.31 -17.80
CA GLY A 193 -6.65 0.12 -19.25
C GLY A 193 -7.53 1.16 -19.93
N HIS A 194 -7.00 1.86 -20.94
CA HIS A 194 -7.76 2.85 -21.74
C HIS A 194 -8.35 4.00 -20.90
N CYS A 195 -7.60 4.50 -19.93
CA CYS A 195 -8.08 5.50 -18.98
C CYS A 195 -7.49 6.89 -19.25
N LYS A 196 -8.20 7.92 -18.75
CA LYS A 196 -7.65 9.29 -18.63
C LYS A 196 -7.45 9.62 -17.16
N ILE A 197 -6.28 10.12 -16.81
CA ILE A 197 -5.87 10.37 -15.44
C ILE A 197 -5.38 11.81 -15.35
N VAL A 198 -6.02 12.60 -14.49
CA VAL A 198 -5.65 13.98 -14.20
C VAL A 198 -5.44 14.09 -12.69
N ILE A 199 -4.20 14.35 -12.28
CA ILE A 199 -3.81 14.46 -10.87
C ILE A 199 -2.99 15.72 -10.69
N ILE A 200 -3.47 16.62 -9.85
CA ILE A 200 -2.70 17.78 -9.40
C ILE A 200 -2.28 17.51 -7.96
N THR A 201 -0.98 17.49 -7.67
CA THR A 201 -0.49 17.30 -6.30
C THR A 201 -0.50 18.63 -5.53
N PRO A 202 -0.79 18.65 -4.22
CA PRO A 202 -0.75 19.87 -3.42
C PRO A 202 0.64 20.49 -3.36
N LYS A 203 0.71 21.77 -3.04
CA LYS A 203 1.97 22.47 -2.83
C LYS A 203 2.76 21.86 -1.67
N ASN A 204 4.09 21.73 -1.83
CA ASN A 204 4.99 21.21 -0.80
C ASN A 204 4.58 19.79 -0.32
N SER A 205 3.93 19.03 -1.20
CA SER A 205 3.54 17.66 -0.89
C SER A 205 4.75 16.73 -0.98
N ASN A 206 4.78 15.70 -0.15
CA ASN A 206 5.77 14.64 -0.24
C ASN A 206 5.01 13.32 -0.41
N LEU A 207 4.48 13.18 -1.63
CA LEU A 207 3.63 12.09 -2.06
C LEU A 207 4.45 11.10 -2.88
N GLN A 208 4.32 9.82 -2.54
CA GLN A 208 4.77 8.75 -3.41
C GLN A 208 3.66 8.40 -4.39
N LEU A 209 3.87 8.70 -5.67
CA LEU A 209 2.99 8.27 -6.75
C LEU A 209 3.56 6.97 -7.36
N ARG A 210 2.82 5.87 -7.24
CA ARG A 210 3.19 4.58 -7.84
C ARG A 210 2.11 4.14 -8.81
N LEU A 211 2.54 3.89 -10.04
CA LEU A 211 1.68 3.49 -11.14
C LEU A 211 2.11 2.09 -11.58
N HIS A 212 1.21 1.12 -11.60
CA HIS A 212 1.53 -0.28 -11.85
C HIS A 212 0.51 -0.91 -12.82
N GLU A 213 0.99 -1.72 -13.77
CA GLU A 213 0.16 -2.40 -14.76
C GLU A 213 -0.76 -1.43 -15.52
N MET A 214 -0.16 -0.47 -16.22
CA MET A 214 -0.88 0.58 -16.95
C MET A 214 -0.80 0.33 -18.46
N HIS A 215 -1.94 0.31 -19.14
CA HIS A 215 -2.05 0.07 -20.58
C HIS A 215 -2.89 1.13 -21.28
N ASN A 216 -2.34 1.73 -22.35
CA ASN A 216 -3.05 2.68 -23.23
C ASN A 216 -3.75 3.82 -22.45
N CYS A 217 -3.06 4.40 -21.48
CA CYS A 217 -3.60 5.47 -20.62
C CYS A 217 -3.01 6.84 -20.97
N GLN A 218 -3.82 7.89 -20.79
CA GLN A 218 -3.39 9.29 -20.91
C GLN A 218 -3.27 9.91 -19.51
N LEU A 219 -2.10 10.47 -19.18
CA LEU A 219 -1.78 10.94 -17.84
C LEU A 219 -1.36 12.41 -17.84
N TYR A 220 -2.07 13.24 -17.10
CA TYR A 220 -1.69 14.61 -16.77
C TYR A 220 -1.42 14.69 -15.27
N ILE A 221 -0.15 14.76 -14.89
CA ILE A 221 0.27 14.80 -13.48
C ILE A 221 1.17 16.01 -13.28
N ARG A 222 0.86 16.88 -12.32
CA ARG A 222 1.71 18.03 -11.99
C ARG A 222 1.47 18.50 -10.57
N GLU A 223 2.37 19.33 -10.05
CA GLU A 223 2.13 20.09 -8.83
C GLU A 223 1.15 21.26 -9.09
N GLN A 224 0.39 21.63 -8.05
CA GLN A 224 -0.48 22.80 -8.06
C GLN A 224 0.30 24.10 -8.33
N HIS A 225 1.49 24.21 -7.76
CA HIS A 225 2.39 25.35 -7.95
C HIS A 225 3.65 24.91 -8.70
N PRO A 226 4.06 25.60 -9.78
CA PRO A 226 5.31 25.29 -10.45
C PRO A 226 6.50 25.54 -9.52
N GLY A 227 7.36 24.54 -9.31
CA GLY A 227 8.58 24.74 -8.53
C GLY A 227 9.23 23.48 -7.97
N GLN A 228 8.49 22.39 -7.78
CA GLN A 228 9.06 21.11 -7.38
C GLN A 228 8.82 20.04 -8.45
N ILE A 229 9.72 19.06 -8.46
CA ILE A 229 9.65 17.89 -9.34
C ILE A 229 8.97 16.78 -8.55
N GLN A 230 7.88 16.23 -9.10
CA GLN A 230 7.19 15.08 -8.52
C GLN A 230 7.83 13.78 -9.01
N ASP A 231 8.37 12.98 -8.10
CA ASP A 231 8.83 11.63 -8.42
C ASP A 231 7.63 10.70 -8.67
N ILE A 232 7.68 9.93 -9.76
CA ILE A 232 6.66 8.94 -10.14
C ILE A 232 7.35 7.61 -10.38
N ILE A 233 6.92 6.57 -9.68
CA ILE A 233 7.41 5.20 -9.92
C ILE A 233 6.46 4.52 -10.89
N ILE A 234 6.99 3.96 -11.98
CA ILE A 234 6.20 3.22 -12.97
C ILE A 234 6.68 1.78 -13.09
N GLU A 235 5.72 0.85 -13.15
CA GLU A 235 5.94 -0.60 -13.27
C GLU A 235 4.93 -1.22 -14.25
N ASP A 236 5.37 -2.08 -15.15
CA ASP A 236 4.57 -2.72 -16.19
C ASP A 236 3.69 -1.74 -16.99
N PHE A 237 4.35 -0.74 -17.58
CA PHE A 237 3.73 0.24 -18.47
C PHE A 237 3.72 -0.22 -19.94
N SER A 238 2.67 0.12 -20.68
CA SER A 238 2.59 -0.07 -22.13
C SER A 238 1.66 0.95 -22.79
N ASP A 239 2.11 1.54 -23.90
CA ASP A 239 1.34 2.49 -24.73
C ASP A 239 0.74 3.68 -23.95
N CYS A 240 1.36 4.10 -22.86
CA CYS A 240 0.90 5.23 -22.05
C CYS A 240 1.46 6.56 -22.57
N VAL A 241 0.68 7.62 -22.46
CA VAL A 241 1.10 8.98 -22.86
C VAL A 241 0.97 9.91 -21.67
N PHE A 242 2.10 10.43 -21.20
CA PHE A 242 2.11 11.58 -20.31
C PHE A 242 1.93 12.85 -21.13
N HIS A 243 1.19 13.82 -20.60
CA HIS A 243 1.00 15.09 -21.29
C HIS A 243 2.35 15.82 -21.42
N GLU A 244 2.60 16.49 -22.54
CA GLU A 244 3.86 17.22 -22.76
C GLU A 244 4.13 18.30 -21.70
N ASP A 245 3.09 18.98 -21.21
CA ASP A 245 3.22 19.96 -20.12
C ASP A 245 3.70 19.35 -18.80
N THR A 246 3.52 18.04 -18.59
CA THR A 246 3.98 17.34 -17.39
C THR A 246 5.49 17.11 -17.40
N GLU A 247 6.13 17.06 -18.57
CA GLU A 247 7.53 16.61 -18.75
C GLU A 247 8.54 17.34 -17.85
N LYS A 248 8.36 18.65 -17.65
CA LYS A 248 9.28 19.47 -16.85
C LYS A 248 9.05 19.39 -15.33
N PHE A 249 7.95 18.76 -14.91
CA PHE A 249 7.50 18.76 -13.50
C PHE A 249 7.51 17.37 -12.88
N VAL A 250 7.92 16.34 -13.62
CA VAL A 250 7.97 14.97 -13.11
C VAL A 250 9.33 14.34 -13.35
N HIS A 251 9.70 13.45 -12.45
CA HIS A 251 10.83 12.56 -12.62
C HIS A 251 10.32 11.12 -12.52
N ILE A 252 10.46 10.39 -13.63
CA ILE A 252 9.88 9.05 -13.77
C ILE A 252 10.96 8.00 -13.48
N HIS A 253 10.73 7.22 -12.42
CA HIS A 253 11.52 6.05 -12.06
C HIS A 253 10.89 4.81 -12.68
N ASN A 254 11.48 4.29 -13.76
CA ASN A 254 10.95 3.12 -14.45
C ASN A 254 11.51 1.82 -13.88
N PHE A 255 10.63 1.01 -13.28
CA PHE A 255 10.94 -0.24 -12.61
C PHE A 255 10.51 -1.47 -13.42
N ASN A 256 10.09 -1.33 -14.68
CA ASN A 256 9.61 -2.43 -15.54
C ASN A 256 10.63 -3.56 -15.74
N ARG A 257 11.92 -3.37 -15.38
CA ARG A 257 12.98 -4.37 -15.54
C ARG A 257 14.08 -4.27 -14.48
N LEU A 258 13.79 -4.66 -13.25
CA LEU A 258 14.83 -4.81 -12.21
C LEU A 258 15.87 -5.92 -12.52
N ASN A 259 15.68 -6.73 -13.58
CA ASN A 259 16.48 -7.94 -13.83
C ASN A 259 17.25 -8.01 -15.18
N LEU A 260 17.31 -6.97 -16.02
CA LEU A 260 18.02 -7.07 -17.31
C LEU A 260 18.90 -5.86 -17.60
N GLN A 261 20.20 -6.14 -17.74
CA GLN A 261 21.22 -5.23 -18.25
C GLN A 261 20.74 -4.51 -19.52
N ASN A 262 20.79 -3.18 -19.48
CA ASN A 262 20.88 -2.26 -20.62
C ASN A 262 20.05 -2.60 -21.87
N LYS A 263 18.88 -1.97 -21.96
CA LYS A 263 18.41 -1.34 -23.21
C LYS A 263 17.39 -0.26 -22.87
N GLU A 264 17.82 0.99 -23.02
CA GLU A 264 16.98 2.18 -23.05
C GLU A 264 16.01 2.06 -24.23
N THR A 265 14.85 1.49 -23.95
CA THR A 265 13.67 1.59 -24.81
C THR A 265 12.63 2.22 -23.91
N ASN A 266 12.10 3.39 -24.28
CA ASN A 266 11.13 4.16 -23.49
C ASN A 266 10.08 3.20 -22.94
N GLY A 267 10.19 2.89 -21.65
CA GLY A 267 9.64 1.66 -21.07
C GLY A 267 8.13 1.73 -20.90
N GLY A 268 7.41 1.71 -22.03
CA GLY A 268 5.96 1.71 -22.11
C GLY A 268 5.29 3.08 -22.08
N TYR A 269 6.03 4.18 -22.14
CA TYR A 269 5.44 5.53 -22.15
C TYR A 269 6.12 6.50 -23.11
N THR A 270 5.38 7.52 -23.51
CA THR A 270 5.88 8.70 -24.25
C THR A 270 5.33 9.99 -23.66
N PHE A 271 5.94 11.13 -23.96
CA PHE A 271 5.31 12.43 -23.79
C PHE A 271 4.62 12.85 -25.07
N GLY A 272 3.42 13.42 -24.98
CA GLY A 272 2.67 13.88 -26.14
C GLY A 272 1.49 14.75 -25.76
N ASN A 273 0.95 15.47 -26.74
CA ASN A 273 -0.19 16.36 -26.55
C ASN A 273 -1.51 15.57 -26.66
N PHE A 274 -2.44 15.85 -25.75
CA PHE A 274 -3.82 15.40 -25.82
C PHE A 274 -4.72 16.35 -25.02
N PRO A 275 -6.02 16.46 -25.37
CA PRO A 275 -6.92 17.30 -24.61
C PRO A 275 -7.12 16.75 -23.19
N TYR A 276 -6.77 17.57 -22.20
CA TYR A 276 -7.07 17.36 -20.79
C TYR A 276 -7.85 18.59 -20.30
N GLU A 277 -9.14 18.45 -20.05
CA GLU A 277 -9.98 19.58 -19.67
C GLU A 277 -10.00 19.73 -18.15
N ILE A 278 -9.42 20.82 -17.64
CA ILE A 278 -9.45 21.19 -16.21
C ILE A 278 -10.85 21.71 -15.80
N GLY A 279 -11.75 21.98 -16.75
CA GLY A 279 -13.01 22.71 -16.50
C GLY A 279 -14.32 22.11 -17.04
N SER A 280 -14.33 21.09 -17.89
CA SER A 280 -15.55 20.60 -18.57
C SER A 280 -16.22 19.38 -17.94
N LEU A 281 -15.62 18.78 -16.90
CA LEU A 281 -16.23 17.69 -16.12
C LEU A 281 -17.20 18.22 -15.05
N ILE A 282 -17.64 19.48 -15.14
CA ILE A 282 -18.70 20.06 -14.34
C ILE A 282 -19.97 20.00 -15.21
N PRO A 283 -20.97 19.15 -14.89
CA PRO A 283 -22.29 19.31 -15.48
C PRO A 283 -22.91 20.66 -15.09
#